data_AF-A0A455UAK2-F1
#
_entry.id   AF-A0A455UAK2-F1
#
_cell.length_a   1.000
_cell.length_b   1.000
_cell.length_c   1.000
_cell.angle_alpha   90.00
_cell.angle_beta   90.00
_cell.angle_gamma   90.00
#
_symmetry.space_group_name_H-M   'P 1'
#
loop_
_entity.id
_entity.type
_entity.pdbx_description
1 polymer ?
#
loop_
_entity_poly.entity_id
_entity_poly.type
_entity_poly.pdbx_seq_one_letter_code
_entity_poly.pdbx_strand_id
1 'polypeptide(L)'
;MSLLYRYVDQPFLLSKMSQLAREELLHFEQVVALMESRGVAYQHLTASRYAEGLRRHLRSNDPERLIDVLIIGALIEARSCERFACLIPYLDEELAKFYRTLVKSEGRHFEDYLLLARQQTQNSIDERIAFCSA
;
A
#
# COMPACT_ATOMS: atom_id res chain seq x y z
N MET A 1 -2.88 8.97 -7.67
CA MET A 1 -3.56 10.27 -7.83
C MET A 1 -5.01 10.20 -8.31
N SER A 2 -5.54 9.09 -8.85
CA SER A 2 -6.92 9.07 -9.40
C SER A 2 -8.06 8.80 -8.40
N LEU A 3 -7.78 8.24 -7.21
CA LEU A 3 -8.82 7.93 -6.21
C LEU A 3 -9.45 9.20 -5.61
N LEU A 4 -8.62 10.17 -5.18
CA LEU A 4 -9.09 11.37 -4.48
C LEU A 4 -9.99 12.27 -5.34
N TYR A 5 -9.79 12.27 -6.67
CA TYR A 5 -10.62 13.06 -7.59
C TYR A 5 -11.91 12.36 -8.00
N ARG A 6 -12.00 11.04 -7.83
CA ARG A 6 -13.17 10.25 -8.27
C ARG A 6 -14.24 10.13 -7.19
N TYR A 7 -13.87 10.13 -5.91
CA TYR A 7 -14.77 9.90 -4.77
C TYR A 7 -14.83 11.13 -3.85
N VAL A 8 -15.07 12.30 -4.45
CA VAL A 8 -15.04 13.61 -3.77
C VAL A 8 -16.10 13.77 -2.68
N ASP A 9 -17.13 12.94 -2.76
CA ASP A 9 -18.31 12.85 -1.92
C ASP A 9 -18.13 11.89 -0.73
N GLN A 10 -16.93 11.34 -0.52
CA GLN A 10 -16.59 10.49 0.63
C GLN A 10 -15.52 11.14 1.55
N PRO A 11 -15.89 12.09 2.45
CA PRO A 11 -14.92 12.85 3.25
C PRO A 11 -13.99 11.97 4.11
N PHE A 12 -14.50 10.88 4.66
CA PHE A 12 -13.71 9.96 5.49
C PHE A 12 -12.63 9.25 4.66
N LEU A 13 -12.98 8.73 3.47
CA LEU A 13 -12.04 8.14 2.52
C LEU A 13 -10.96 9.15 2.11
N LEU A 14 -11.36 10.36 1.75
CA LEU A 14 -10.43 11.42 1.34
C LEU A 14 -9.43 11.76 2.45
N SER A 15 -9.92 11.91 3.68
CA SER A 15 -9.08 12.21 4.85
C SER A 15 -8.06 11.10 5.10
N LYS A 16 -8.50 9.84 5.12
CA LYS A 16 -7.63 8.67 5.34
C LYS A 16 -6.60 8.50 4.23
N MET A 17 -7.01 8.58 2.96
CA MET A 17 -6.10 8.47 1.83
C MET A 17 -5.08 9.62 1.77
N SER A 18 -5.46 10.82 2.17
CA SER A 18 -4.55 11.97 2.27
C SER A 18 -3.50 11.77 3.38
N GLN A 19 -3.92 11.26 4.54
CA GLN A 19 -3.00 10.92 5.62
C GLN A 19 -1.98 9.87 5.19
N LEU A 20 -2.46 8.78 4.59
CA LEU A 20 -1.60 7.71 4.07
C LEU A 20 -0.62 8.24 3.01
N ALA A 21 -1.08 9.02 2.04
CA ALA A 21 -0.21 9.57 0.99
C ALA A 21 0.92 10.45 1.55
N ARG A 22 0.66 11.22 2.63
CA ARG A 22 1.72 11.99 3.30
C ARG A 22 2.74 11.10 4.00
N GLU A 23 2.29 10.03 4.65
CA GLU A 23 3.17 9.06 5.30
C GLU A 23 4.08 8.36 4.26
N GLU A 24 3.52 7.96 3.13
CA GLU A 24 4.29 7.36 2.03
C GLU A 24 5.33 8.30 1.41
N LEU A 25 5.03 9.59 1.31
CA LEU A 25 6.02 10.59 0.87
C LEU A 25 7.15 10.74 1.90
N LEU A 26 6.85 10.68 3.20
CA LEU A 26 7.88 10.68 4.24
C LEU A 26 8.76 9.43 4.17
N HIS A 27 8.18 8.25 3.94
CA HIS A 27 8.95 7.02 3.71
C HIS A 27 9.87 7.16 2.49
N PHE A 28 9.35 7.71 1.38
CA PHE A 28 10.14 7.97 0.18
C PHE A 28 11.34 8.89 0.44
N GLU A 29 11.12 10.01 1.14
CA GLU A 29 12.20 10.94 1.52
C GLU A 29 13.27 10.25 2.37
N GLN A 30 12.87 9.42 3.34
CA GLN A 30 13.78 8.65 4.19
C GLN A 30 14.62 7.65 3.38
N VAL A 31 14.01 6.96 2.41
CA VAL A 31 14.73 6.02 1.53
C VAL A 31 15.74 6.78 0.67
N VAL A 32 15.38 7.92 0.09
CA VAL A 32 16.31 8.73 -0.71
C VAL A 32 17.52 9.19 0.12
N ALA A 33 17.29 9.69 1.33
CA ALA A 33 18.38 10.10 2.23
C ALA A 33 19.30 8.92 2.60
N LEU A 34 18.73 7.73 2.81
CA LEU A 34 19.51 6.52 3.09
C LEU A 34 20.29 6.02 1.87
N MET A 35 19.74 6.19 0.66
CA MET A 35 20.47 5.90 -0.58
C MET A 35 21.68 6.83 -0.73
N GLU A 36 21.49 8.14 -0.52
CA GLU A 36 22.57 9.13 -0.59
C GLU A 36 23.68 8.85 0.43
N SER A 37 23.33 8.58 1.69
CA SER A 37 24.32 8.30 2.74
C SER A 37 25.14 7.03 2.46
N ARG A 38 24.57 6.10 1.68
CA ARG A 38 25.21 4.84 1.28
C ARG A 38 25.87 4.88 -0.10
N GLY A 39 25.90 6.06 -0.75
CA GLY A 39 26.48 6.23 -2.08
C GLY A 39 25.71 5.48 -3.19
N VAL A 40 24.44 5.18 -2.97
CA VAL A 40 23.57 4.52 -3.95
C VAL A 40 22.92 5.60 -4.82
N ALA A 41 23.28 5.65 -6.10
CA ALA A 41 22.68 6.57 -7.04
C ALA A 41 21.20 6.24 -7.30
N TYR A 42 20.33 7.23 -7.20
CA TYR A 42 18.92 7.08 -7.57
C TYR A 42 18.79 6.95 -9.09
N GLN A 43 18.18 5.85 -9.55
CA GLN A 43 18.01 5.54 -10.96
C GLN A 43 16.54 5.34 -11.30
N HIS A 44 16.19 5.63 -12.55
CA HIS A 44 14.86 5.36 -13.04
C HIS A 44 14.66 3.85 -13.23
N LEU A 45 13.81 3.26 -12.40
CA LEU A 45 13.40 1.86 -12.51
C LEU A 45 11.98 1.77 -13.07
N THR A 46 11.74 0.81 -13.96
CA THR A 46 10.39 0.51 -14.43
C THR A 46 9.56 -0.11 -13.32
N ALA A 47 8.26 0.19 -13.28
CA ALA A 47 7.34 -0.39 -12.31
C ALA A 47 7.29 -1.93 -12.40
N SER A 48 7.13 -2.59 -11.25
CA SER A 48 6.95 -4.04 -11.18
C SER A 48 5.60 -4.47 -11.78
N ARG A 49 5.58 -5.66 -12.39
CA ARG A 49 4.37 -6.32 -12.90
C ARG A 49 3.34 -6.66 -11.82
N TYR A 50 3.72 -6.65 -10.54
CA TYR A 50 2.88 -7.11 -9.44
C TYR A 50 1.59 -6.27 -9.28
N ALA A 51 1.73 -4.97 -9.05
CA ALA A 51 0.58 -4.08 -8.87
C ALA A 51 -0.28 -3.98 -10.14
N GLU A 52 0.36 -4.00 -11.32
CA GLU A 52 -0.35 -4.04 -12.59
C GLU A 52 -1.17 -5.33 -12.75
N GLY A 53 -0.58 -6.48 -12.43
CA GLY A 53 -1.24 -7.78 -12.48
C GLY A 53 -2.49 -7.83 -11.62
N LEU A 54 -2.41 -7.35 -10.37
CA LEU A 54 -3.58 -7.25 -9.48
C LEU A 54 -4.66 -6.33 -10.07
N ARG A 55 -4.26 -5.19 -10.65
CA ARG A 55 -5.20 -4.21 -11.22
C ARG A 55 -5.93 -4.69 -12.49
N ARG A 56 -5.45 -5.73 -13.17
CA ARG A 56 -6.15 -6.31 -14.34
C ARG A 56 -7.51 -6.91 -13.98
N HIS A 57 -7.69 -7.27 -12.71
CA HIS A 57 -8.93 -7.88 -12.23
C HIS A 57 -9.93 -6.87 -11.66
N LEU A 58 -9.66 -5.56 -11.75
CA LEU A 58 -10.56 -4.52 -11.26
C LEU A 58 -11.92 -4.59 -11.95
N ARG A 59 -12.98 -4.60 -11.16
CA ARG A 59 -14.33 -4.35 -11.67
C ARG A 59 -14.45 -2.92 -12.20
N SER A 60 -15.37 -2.72 -13.14
CA SER A 60 -15.50 -1.47 -13.89
C SER A 60 -16.35 -0.41 -13.18
N ASN A 61 -17.38 -0.85 -12.47
CA ASN A 61 -18.42 0.02 -11.90
C ASN A 61 -18.21 0.22 -10.40
N ASP A 62 -18.67 1.37 -9.91
CA ASP A 62 -18.72 1.67 -8.49
C ASP A 62 -20.02 1.10 -7.88
N PRO A 63 -20.00 0.62 -6.62
CA PRO A 63 -18.89 0.69 -5.65
C PRO A 63 -17.85 -0.44 -5.76
N GLU A 64 -18.10 -1.46 -6.58
CA GLU A 64 -17.26 -2.66 -6.69
C GLU A 64 -15.81 -2.36 -7.06
N ARG A 65 -15.60 -1.40 -7.96
CA ARG A 65 -14.29 -0.94 -8.38
C ARG A 65 -13.52 -0.32 -7.22
N LEU A 66 -14.14 0.55 -6.43
CA LEU A 66 -13.51 1.15 -5.26
C LEU A 66 -13.12 0.08 -4.25
N ILE A 67 -14.03 -0.86 -3.95
CA ILE A 67 -13.75 -2.01 -3.09
C ILE A 67 -12.52 -2.77 -3.57
N ASP A 68 -12.44 -3.05 -4.88
CA ASP A 68 -11.28 -3.77 -5.43
C ASP A 68 -9.99 -2.98 -5.31
N VAL A 69 -10.01 -1.67 -5.58
CA VAL A 69 -8.82 -0.84 -5.45
C VAL A 69 -8.32 -0.82 -4.01
N LEU A 70 -9.23 -0.75 -3.03
CA LEU A 70 -8.88 -0.76 -1.61
C LEU A 70 -8.34 -2.13 -1.18
N ILE A 71 -8.96 -3.23 -1.61
CA ILE A 71 -8.46 -4.60 -1.34
C ILE A 71 -7.07 -4.80 -1.95
N ILE A 72 -6.86 -4.35 -3.19
CA ILE A 72 -5.55 -4.45 -3.85
C ILE A 72 -4.51 -3.60 -3.10
N GLY A 73 -4.88 -2.41 -2.63
CA GLY A 73 -4.05 -1.59 -1.74
C GLY A 73 -3.62 -2.39 -0.52
N ALA A 74 -4.58 -2.93 0.23
CA ALA A 74 -4.30 -3.78 1.39
C ALA A 74 -3.32 -4.93 1.06
N LEU A 75 -3.53 -5.67 -0.02
CA LEU A 75 -2.65 -6.79 -0.39
C LEU A 75 -1.21 -6.35 -0.70
N ILE A 76 -1.04 -5.16 -1.27
CA ILE A 76 0.29 -4.59 -1.52
C ILE A 76 0.98 -4.26 -0.19
N GLU A 77 0.32 -3.56 0.72
CA GLU A 77 0.88 -3.21 2.04
C GLU A 77 1.20 -4.48 2.87
N ALA A 78 0.30 -5.47 2.86
CA ALA A 78 0.55 -6.75 3.54
C ALA A 78 1.77 -7.48 2.96
N ARG A 79 1.95 -7.46 1.64
CA ARG A 79 3.12 -8.07 0.99
C ARG A 79 4.40 -7.29 1.30
N SER A 80 4.35 -5.97 1.34
CA SER A 80 5.47 -5.12 1.75
C SER A 80 5.89 -5.45 3.19
N CYS A 81 4.93 -5.49 4.12
CA CYS A 81 5.13 -5.85 5.52
C CYS A 81 5.82 -7.22 5.68
N GLU A 82 5.30 -8.25 5.01
CA GLU A 82 5.89 -9.60 5.02
C GLU A 82 7.32 -9.60 4.48
N ARG A 83 7.57 -8.93 3.35
CA ARG A 83 8.91 -8.88 2.74
C ARG A 83 9.91 -8.12 3.61
N PHE A 84 9.52 -6.99 4.19
CA PHE A 84 10.39 -6.27 5.12
C PHE A 84 10.73 -7.15 6.33
N ALA A 85 9.74 -7.83 6.92
CA ALA A 85 9.95 -8.76 8.02
C ALA A 85 10.93 -9.89 7.66
N CYS A 86 10.79 -10.48 6.47
CA CYS A 86 11.69 -11.53 5.99
C CYS A 86 13.11 -11.03 5.69
N LEU A 87 13.28 -9.79 5.26
CA LEU A 87 14.59 -9.23 4.93
C LEU A 87 15.39 -8.83 6.16
N ILE A 88 14.75 -8.30 7.21
CA ILE A 88 15.39 -7.75 8.42
C ILE A 88 16.54 -8.61 8.98
N PRO A 89 16.45 -9.94 9.11
CA PRO A 89 17.55 -10.77 9.64
C PRO A 89 18.84 -10.76 8.81
N TYR A 90 18.77 -10.30 7.57
CA TYR A 90 19.89 -10.29 6.61
C TYR A 90 20.47 -8.89 6.37
N LEU A 91 19.95 -7.87 7.06
CA LEU A 91 20.36 -6.47 6.89
C LEU A 91 21.36 -6.06 7.97
N ASP A 92 22.15 -5.04 7.66
CA ASP A 92 22.93 -4.34 8.68
C ASP A 92 22.01 -3.66 9.71
N GLU A 93 22.57 -3.28 10.86
CA GLU A 93 21.79 -2.79 12.01
C GLU A 93 20.96 -1.53 11.69
N GLU A 94 21.52 -0.58 10.95
CA GLU A 94 20.84 0.66 10.59
C GLU A 94 19.64 0.38 9.68
N LEU A 95 19.84 -0.41 8.62
CA LEU A 95 18.80 -0.74 7.66
C LEU A 95 17.74 -1.67 8.28
N ALA A 96 18.14 -2.61 9.13
CA ALA A 96 17.23 -3.46 9.90
C ALA A 96 16.34 -2.62 10.82
N LYS A 97 16.90 -1.62 11.50
CA LYS A 97 16.14 -0.71 12.37
C LYS A 97 15.13 0.10 11.56
N PHE A 98 15.52 0.63 10.41
CA PHE A 98 14.63 1.34 9.49
C PHE A 98 13.50 0.42 8.96
N TYR A 99 13.82 -0.80 8.51
CA TYR A 99 12.80 -1.72 8.01
C TYR A 99 11.80 -2.14 9.11
N ARG A 100 12.24 -2.23 10.37
CA ARG A 100 11.32 -2.47 11.51
C ARG A 100 10.33 -1.32 11.71
N THR A 101 10.69 -0.08 11.40
CA THR A 101 9.73 1.03 11.45
C THR A 101 8.73 0.94 10.32
N LEU A 102 9.17 0.58 9.11
CA LEU A 102 8.29 0.36 7.96
C LEU A 102 7.29 -0.78 8.21
N VAL A 103 7.71 -1.94 8.72
CA VAL A 103 6.79 -3.06 9.06
C VAL A 103 5.58 -2.59 9.90
N LYS A 104 5.79 -1.64 10.84
CA LYS A 104 4.72 -1.11 11.68
C LYS A 104 3.78 -0.15 10.94
N SER A 105 4.26 0.65 9.99
CA SER A 105 3.41 1.53 9.18
C SER A 105 2.62 0.72 8.15
N GLU A 106 3.29 -0.19 7.45
CA GLU A 106 2.69 -1.09 6.44
C GLU A 106 1.54 -1.93 7.03
N GLY A 107 1.72 -2.46 8.25
CA GLY A 107 0.65 -3.17 8.96
C GLY A 107 -0.58 -2.29 9.24
N ARG A 108 -0.39 -1.02 9.61
CA ARG A 108 -1.50 -0.07 9.81
C ARG A 108 -2.16 0.30 8.49
N HIS A 109 -1.39 0.51 7.42
CA HIS A 109 -1.92 0.83 6.10
C HIS A 109 -2.76 -0.31 5.53
N PHE A 110 -2.31 -1.56 5.71
CA PHE A 110 -3.09 -2.76 5.40
C PHE A 110 -4.46 -2.73 6.10
N GLU A 111 -4.49 -2.50 7.41
CA GLU A 111 -5.73 -2.44 8.18
C GLU A 111 -6.63 -1.27 7.74
N ASP A 112 -6.06 -0.09 7.50
CA ASP A 112 -6.80 1.09 7.03
C ASP A 112 -7.45 0.82 5.65
N TYR A 113 -6.75 0.19 4.71
CA TYR A 113 -7.32 -0.17 3.41
C TYR A 113 -8.48 -1.17 3.54
N LEU A 114 -8.34 -2.21 4.37
CA LEU A 114 -9.41 -3.17 4.60
C LEU A 114 -10.62 -2.54 5.30
N LEU A 115 -10.38 -1.64 6.26
CA LEU A 115 -11.44 -0.88 6.91
C LEU A 115 -12.23 -0.06 5.89
N LEU A 116 -11.53 0.70 5.05
CA LEU A 116 -12.14 1.52 4.01
C LEU A 116 -12.93 0.64 3.02
N ALA A 117 -12.43 -0.53 2.64
CA ALA A 117 -13.12 -1.47 1.75
C ALA A 117 -14.43 -1.99 2.38
N ARG A 118 -14.38 -2.38 3.65
CA ARG A 118 -15.55 -2.86 4.40
C ARG A 118 -16.62 -1.79 4.58
N GLN A 119 -16.26 -0.51 4.60
CA GLN A 119 -17.24 0.59 4.69
C GLN A 119 -18.03 0.82 3.39
N GLN A 120 -17.57 0.30 2.26
CA GLN A 120 -18.25 0.49 0.96
C GLN A 120 -19.40 -0.51 0.72
N THR A 121 -19.56 -1.53 1.57
CA THR A 121 -20.58 -2.57 1.37
C THR A 121 -21.01 -3.21 2.68
N GLN A 122 -22.24 -3.72 2.72
CA GLN A 122 -22.73 -4.54 3.84
C GLN A 122 -22.40 -6.03 3.67
N ASN A 123 -22.00 -6.45 2.46
CA ASN A 123 -21.66 -7.83 2.15
C ASN A 123 -20.23 -8.15 2.60
N SER A 124 -19.92 -9.43 2.80
CA SER A 124 -18.54 -9.84 3.03
C SER A 124 -17.68 -9.54 1.80
N ILE A 125 -16.42 -9.14 2.06
CA ILE A 125 -15.39 -8.94 1.05
C ILE A 125 -14.39 -10.10 0.99
N ASP A 126 -14.58 -11.14 1.80
CA ASP A 126 -13.56 -12.18 2.03
C ASP A 126 -13.32 -13.04 0.78
N GLU A 127 -14.39 -13.37 0.04
CA GLU A 127 -14.27 -14.05 -1.27
C GLU A 127 -13.44 -13.23 -2.26
N ARG A 128 -13.60 -11.90 -2.21
CA ARG A 128 -12.87 -11.00 -3.08
C ARG A 128 -11.40 -10.88 -2.69
N ILE A 129 -11.12 -10.85 -1.39
CA ILE A 129 -9.75 -10.93 -0.86
C ILE A 129 -9.10 -12.23 -1.32
N ALA A 130 -9.77 -13.37 -1.15
CA ALA A 130 -9.26 -14.68 -1.56
C ALA A 130 -8.96 -14.74 -3.06
N PHE A 131 -9.87 -14.23 -3.89
CA PHE A 131 -9.66 -14.17 -5.35
C PHE A 131 -8.43 -13.32 -5.73
N CYS A 132 -8.26 -12.15 -5.11
CA CYS A 132 -7.13 -11.26 -5.42
C CYS A 132 -5.80 -11.73 -4.83
N SER A 133 -5.83 -12.69 -3.89
CA SER A 133 -4.64 -13.25 -3.22
C SER A 133 -4.12 -14.53 -3.87
N ALA A 134 -4.86 -15.10 -4.82
CA ALA A 134 -4.51 -16.30 -5.56
C ALA A 134 -3.51 -15.98 -6.69
#